data_AF-A0AAP5N4M7-F1
#
_entry.id   AF-A0AAP5N4M7-F1
#
_cell.length_a   1.000
_cell.length_b   1.000
_cell.length_c   1.000
_cell.angle_alpha   90.00
_cell.angle_beta   90.00
_cell.angle_gamma   90.00
#
_symmetry.space_group_name_H-M   'P 1'
#
loop_
_entity.id
_entity.type
_entity.pdbx_description
1 polymer ?
#
loop_
_entity_poly.entity_id
_entity_poly.type
_entity_poly.pdbx_seq_one_letter_code
_entity_poly.pdbx_strand_id
1 'polypeptide(L)'
;MQLDAAFVAFRSGEIGSLRTDGKRWTKGDMLAAGARILQKRKEAERERRIEEVLASKPENFHILTHDSELPAFVERLRTECKRQMTEWAGKYDFLGVKSMTAGDFEGTGVDSYIDLSIGFSIWLPLLGEGYYLPYGHVDMRGVEGFEFLNDTFAFKIGDPQLTRSKVLGAIKPYL
;
A
#
# COMPACT_ATOMS: atom_id res chain seq x y z
N MET A 1 10.51 -3.20 -24.48
CA MET A 1 10.04 -4.46 -25.11
C MET A 1 10.92 -5.62 -24.63
N GLN A 2 10.38 -6.84 -24.48
CA GLN A 2 11.14 -7.99 -23.93
C GLN A 2 12.41 -8.33 -24.73
N LEU A 3 12.31 -8.29 -26.06
CA LEU A 3 13.42 -8.65 -26.95
C LEU A 3 14.59 -7.65 -26.85
N ASP A 4 14.29 -6.36 -26.72
CA ASP A 4 15.30 -5.31 -26.49
C ASP A 4 15.97 -5.48 -25.12
N ALA A 5 15.19 -5.78 -24.08
CA ALA A 5 15.72 -5.98 -22.73
C ALA A 5 16.70 -7.16 -22.69
N ALA A 6 16.37 -8.27 -23.35
CA ALA A 6 17.26 -9.41 -23.50
C ALA A 6 18.51 -9.06 -24.30
N PHE A 7 18.37 -8.31 -25.40
CA PHE A 7 19.51 -7.93 -26.24
C PHE A 7 20.49 -7.00 -25.51
N VAL A 8 19.97 -5.99 -24.79
CA VAL A 8 20.77 -5.06 -23.99
C VAL A 8 21.51 -5.80 -22.88
N ALA A 9 20.82 -6.67 -22.13
CA ALA A 9 21.43 -7.44 -21.05
C ALA A 9 22.47 -8.45 -21.54
N PHE A 10 22.29 -9.01 -22.75
CA PHE A 10 23.29 -9.87 -23.38
C PHE A 10 24.55 -9.08 -23.73
N ARG A 11 24.39 -7.90 -24.34
CA ARG A 11 25.52 -7.03 -24.72
C ARG A 11 26.27 -6.46 -23.52
N SER A 12 25.58 -6.20 -22.41
CA SER A 12 26.20 -5.74 -21.16
C SER A 12 26.90 -6.86 -20.37
N GLY A 13 26.73 -8.12 -20.76
CA GLY A 13 27.27 -9.28 -20.04
C GLY A 13 26.45 -9.68 -18.81
N GLU A 14 25.31 -9.02 -18.53
CA GLU A 14 24.45 -9.24 -17.36
C GLU A 14 23.88 -10.67 -17.31
N ILE A 15 23.64 -11.28 -18.47
CA ILE A 15 23.02 -12.61 -18.58
C ILE A 15 23.93 -13.68 -19.20
N GLY A 16 25.18 -13.36 -19.53
CA GLY A 16 26.15 -14.31 -20.10
C GLY A 16 25.57 -15.14 -21.26
N SER A 17 25.93 -16.44 -21.33
CA SER A 17 25.25 -17.43 -22.18
C SER A 17 24.14 -18.12 -21.38
N LEU A 18 22.88 -17.84 -21.71
CA LEU A 18 21.70 -18.37 -21.01
C LEU A 18 21.35 -19.84 -21.31
N ARG A 19 22.19 -20.54 -22.07
CA ARG A 19 22.06 -21.99 -22.31
C ARG A 19 23.29 -22.71 -21.79
N THR A 20 23.08 -23.55 -20.79
CA THR A 20 24.08 -24.51 -20.28
C THR A 20 24.33 -25.66 -21.26
N ASP A 21 23.49 -25.82 -22.29
CA ASP A 21 23.54 -26.93 -23.26
C ASP A 21 24.25 -26.60 -24.59
N GLY A 22 24.80 -25.38 -24.73
CA GLY A 22 25.61 -24.97 -25.90
C GLY A 22 24.86 -24.78 -27.22
N LYS A 23 23.52 -24.87 -27.24
CA LYS A 23 22.72 -24.71 -28.47
C LYS A 23 22.46 -23.24 -28.83
N ARG A 24 22.11 -22.97 -30.09
CA ARG A 24 21.71 -21.63 -30.57
C ARG A 24 20.42 -21.18 -29.87
N TRP A 25 20.35 -19.88 -29.60
CA TRP A 25 19.17 -19.28 -28.99
C TRP A 25 17.98 -19.30 -29.93
N THR A 26 16.80 -19.60 -29.39
CA THR A 26 15.53 -19.43 -30.10
C THR A 26 14.89 -18.09 -29.74
N LYS A 27 13.91 -17.66 -30.54
CA LYS A 27 13.09 -16.48 -30.22
C LYS A 27 12.36 -16.64 -28.88
N GLY A 28 11.95 -17.86 -28.53
CA GLY A 28 11.33 -18.17 -27.23
C GLY A 28 12.28 -17.95 -26.07
N ASP A 29 13.53 -18.41 -26.20
CA ASP A 29 14.58 -18.21 -25.18
C ASP A 29 14.85 -16.72 -24.93
N MET A 30 14.91 -15.91 -26.00
CA MET A 30 15.10 -14.46 -25.90
C MET A 30 13.94 -13.76 -25.19
N LEU A 31 12.70 -14.12 -25.52
CA LEU A 31 11.53 -13.52 -24.89
C LEU A 31 11.44 -13.90 -23.40
N ALA A 32 11.70 -15.16 -23.05
CA ALA A 32 11.73 -15.61 -21.66
C ALA A 32 12.86 -14.97 -20.84
N ALA A 33 14.04 -14.76 -21.43
CA ALA A 33 15.13 -14.02 -20.81
C ALA A 33 14.75 -12.54 -20.58
N GLY A 34 14.20 -11.90 -21.61
CA GLY A 34 13.75 -10.50 -21.54
C GLY A 34 12.64 -10.29 -20.52
N ALA A 35 11.68 -11.21 -20.43
CA ALA A 35 10.63 -11.18 -19.41
C ALA A 35 11.21 -11.25 -17.99
N ARG A 36 12.15 -12.18 -17.73
CA ARG A 36 12.83 -12.30 -16.43
C ARG A 36 13.62 -11.04 -16.05
N ILE A 37 14.31 -10.41 -17.00
CA ILE A 37 15.05 -9.16 -16.75
C ILE A 37 14.11 -8.01 -16.44
N LEU A 38 13.04 -7.84 -17.23
CA LEU A 38 12.06 -6.79 -16.99
C LEU A 38 11.36 -6.97 -15.64
N GLN A 39 11.08 -8.22 -15.26
CA GLN A 39 10.52 -8.54 -13.96
C GLN A 39 11.48 -8.14 -12.83
N LYS A 40 12.75 -8.57 -12.88
CA LYS A 40 13.79 -8.17 -11.91
C LYS A 40 13.95 -6.64 -11.79
N ARG A 41 13.92 -5.92 -12.92
CA ARG A 41 14.04 -4.45 -12.93
C ARG A 41 12.81 -3.79 -12.29
N LYS A 42 11.61 -4.28 -12.57
CA LYS A 42 10.38 -3.80 -11.91
C LYS A 42 10.40 -4.06 -10.41
N GLU A 43 10.91 -5.22 -9.99
CA GLU A 43 11.07 -5.58 -8.58
C GLU A 43 12.02 -4.62 -7.87
N ALA A 44 13.22 -4.41 -8.43
CA ALA A 44 14.19 -3.46 -7.88
C ALA A 44 13.65 -2.01 -7.84
N GLU A 45 12.92 -1.58 -8.88
CA GLU A 45 12.30 -0.25 -8.90
C GLU A 45 11.21 -0.11 -7.82
N ARG A 46 10.42 -1.17 -7.59
CA ARG A 46 9.40 -1.18 -6.55
C ARG A 46 10.01 -1.16 -5.15
N GLU A 47 11.04 -1.97 -4.88
CA GLU A 47 11.76 -1.95 -3.60
C GLU A 47 12.31 -0.56 -3.32
N ARG A 48 12.98 0.07 -4.29
CA ARG A 48 13.47 1.44 -4.17
C ARG A 48 12.33 2.43 -3.86
N ARG A 49 11.17 2.30 -4.51
CA ARG A 49 10.00 3.15 -4.24
C ARG A 49 9.47 2.95 -2.81
N ILE A 50 9.45 1.72 -2.29
CA ILE A 50 9.02 1.46 -0.91
C ILE A 50 10.00 2.12 0.06
N GLU A 51 11.30 1.94 -0.14
CA GLU A 51 12.33 2.60 0.68
C GLU A 51 12.23 4.12 0.63
N GLU A 52 12.08 4.69 -0.58
CA GLU A 52 11.88 6.13 -0.79
C GLU A 52 10.63 6.61 -0.03
N VAL A 53 9.50 5.91 -0.12
CA VAL A 53 8.25 6.27 0.56
C VAL A 53 8.41 6.19 2.08
N LEU A 54 9.06 5.15 2.59
CA LEU A 54 9.31 5.02 4.04
C LEU A 54 10.24 6.13 4.54
N ALA A 55 11.25 6.49 3.76
CA ALA A 55 12.19 7.56 4.09
C ALA A 55 11.57 8.96 3.96
N SER A 56 10.65 9.16 3.00
CA SER A 56 10.01 10.45 2.75
C SER A 56 8.66 10.61 3.46
N LYS A 57 8.19 9.60 4.19
CA LYS A 57 6.91 9.64 4.90
C LYS A 57 6.93 10.80 5.91
N PRO A 58 5.94 11.70 5.88
CA PRO A 58 5.84 12.74 6.89
C PRO A 58 5.75 12.16 8.31
N GLU A 59 6.41 12.82 9.27
CA GLU A 59 6.42 12.36 10.68
C GLU A 59 5.03 12.34 11.31
N ASN A 60 4.16 13.25 10.86
CA ASN A 60 2.77 13.38 11.26
C ASN A 60 1.82 12.41 10.53
N PHE A 61 2.34 11.44 9.78
CA PHE A 61 1.54 10.39 9.15
C PHE A 61 1.75 9.06 9.89
N HIS A 62 0.72 8.61 10.60
CA HIS A 62 0.74 7.46 11.48
C HIS A 62 0.13 6.22 10.80
N ILE A 63 0.76 5.06 10.95
CA ILE A 63 0.24 3.78 10.48
C ILE A 63 -0.06 2.95 11.72
N LEU A 64 -1.33 2.62 11.95
CA LEU A 64 -1.77 1.90 13.14
C LEU A 64 -1.92 0.41 12.80
N THR A 65 -1.33 -0.47 13.60
CA THR A 65 -1.31 -1.91 13.32
C THR A 65 -1.90 -2.75 14.45
N HIS A 66 -2.18 -2.15 15.61
CA HIS A 66 -2.73 -2.84 16.78
C HIS A 66 -4.08 -2.28 17.21
N ASP A 67 -5.00 -3.19 17.56
CA ASP A 67 -6.34 -2.82 18.03
C ASP A 67 -6.32 -1.90 19.26
N SER A 68 -5.27 -2.00 20.10
CA SER A 68 -5.08 -1.16 21.28
C SER A 68 -4.84 0.30 20.96
N GLU A 69 -4.48 0.64 19.72
CA GLU A 69 -4.25 2.02 19.26
C GLU A 69 -5.56 2.72 18.87
N LEU A 70 -6.62 1.96 18.58
CA LEU A 70 -7.91 2.50 18.13
C LEU A 70 -8.53 3.51 19.10
N PRO A 71 -8.54 3.29 20.43
CA PRO A 71 -9.08 4.28 21.36
C PRO A 71 -8.36 5.63 21.28
N ALA A 72 -7.03 5.63 21.20
CA ALA A 72 -6.24 6.85 21.10
C ALA A 72 -6.53 7.60 19.80
N PHE A 73 -6.60 6.87 18.68
CA PHE A 73 -6.98 7.41 17.38
C PHE A 73 -8.38 8.06 17.39
N VAL A 74 -9.38 7.40 17.99
CA VAL A 74 -10.73 7.97 18.12
C VAL A 74 -10.74 9.27 18.92
N GLU A 75 -9.90 9.40 19.96
CA GLU A 75 -9.77 10.67 20.68
C GLU A 75 -9.14 11.79 19.83
N ARG A 76 -8.20 11.46 18.93
CA ARG A 76 -7.67 12.43 17.94
C ARG A 76 -8.76 12.89 16.98
N LEU A 77 -9.55 11.96 16.42
CA LEU A 77 -10.72 12.30 15.59
C LEU A 77 -11.72 13.20 16.32
N ARG A 78 -12.06 12.88 17.57
CA ARG A 78 -12.96 13.71 18.39
C ARG A 78 -12.39 15.10 18.62
N THR A 79 -11.10 15.20 18.86
CA THR A 79 -10.41 16.47 19.07
C THR A 79 -10.44 17.31 17.81
N GLU A 80 -10.15 16.73 16.64
CA GLU A 80 -10.28 17.39 15.34
C GLU A 80 -11.71 17.93 15.14
N CYS A 81 -12.73 17.09 15.29
CA CYS A 81 -14.12 17.51 15.13
C CYS A 81 -14.50 18.66 16.08
N LYS A 82 -14.12 18.58 17.36
CA LYS A 82 -14.37 19.64 18.34
C LYS A 82 -13.71 20.96 17.93
N ARG A 83 -12.44 20.90 17.48
CA ARG A 83 -11.72 22.08 16.99
C ARG A 83 -12.36 22.66 15.74
N GLN A 84 -12.83 21.83 14.81
CA GLN A 84 -13.54 22.33 13.64
C GLN A 84 -14.84 23.03 14.02
N MET A 85 -15.61 22.50 14.98
CA MET A 85 -16.85 23.16 15.44
C MET A 85 -16.62 24.56 16.04
N THR A 86 -15.42 24.82 16.59
CA THR A 86 -15.08 26.12 17.19
C THR A 86 -14.31 27.02 16.24
N GLU A 87 -13.23 26.53 15.62
CA GLU A 87 -12.31 27.32 14.79
C GLU A 87 -12.85 27.51 13.37
N TRP A 88 -13.68 26.58 12.89
CA TRP A 88 -14.33 26.62 11.58
C TRP A 88 -15.86 26.75 11.70
N ALA A 89 -16.33 27.50 12.70
CA ALA A 89 -17.75 27.75 12.90
C ALA A 89 -18.42 28.25 11.60
N GLY A 90 -19.52 27.61 11.20
CA GLY A 90 -20.28 27.93 9.99
C GLY A 90 -19.68 27.41 8.67
N LYS A 91 -18.44 26.88 8.67
CA LYS A 91 -17.75 26.46 7.44
C LYS A 91 -18.49 25.37 6.67
N TYR A 92 -19.19 24.47 7.36
CA TYR A 92 -19.86 23.32 6.79
C TYR A 92 -21.40 23.38 6.86
N ASP A 93 -21.96 24.58 7.12
CA ASP A 93 -23.41 24.75 7.23
C ASP A 93 -24.14 24.35 5.94
N PHE A 94 -23.49 24.50 4.78
CA PHE A 94 -24.02 24.07 3.48
C PHE A 94 -24.22 22.54 3.37
N LEU A 95 -23.56 21.76 4.22
CA LEU A 95 -23.75 20.31 4.36
C LEU A 95 -24.66 19.95 5.54
N GLY A 96 -25.11 20.93 6.33
CA GLY A 96 -25.94 20.70 7.52
C GLY A 96 -25.18 20.08 8.70
N VAL A 97 -23.84 20.15 8.71
CA VAL A 97 -22.98 19.58 9.77
C VAL A 97 -22.07 20.63 10.38
N LYS A 98 -21.61 20.40 11.61
CA LYS A 98 -20.72 21.34 12.33
C LYS A 98 -19.22 21.03 12.17
N SER A 99 -18.89 19.87 11.59
CA SER A 99 -17.52 19.40 11.33
C SER A 99 -17.56 18.39 10.19
N MET A 100 -16.47 18.25 9.45
CA MET A 100 -16.34 17.28 8.36
C MET A 100 -14.92 16.70 8.34
N THR A 101 -14.83 15.37 8.36
CA THR A 101 -13.58 14.64 8.17
C THR A 101 -13.61 13.93 6.82
N ALA A 102 -12.53 14.03 6.05
CA ALA A 102 -12.39 13.31 4.79
C ALA A 102 -11.57 12.04 5.02
N GLY A 103 -12.20 10.89 4.83
CA GLY A 103 -11.54 9.59 4.87
C GLY A 103 -11.56 8.92 3.49
N ASP A 104 -10.66 7.97 3.30
CA ASP A 104 -10.54 7.16 2.10
C ASP A 104 -10.45 5.67 2.46
N PHE A 105 -10.98 4.81 1.60
CA PHE A 105 -10.95 3.36 1.78
C PHE A 105 -10.11 2.72 0.68
N GLU A 106 -9.22 1.84 1.10
CA GLU A 106 -8.41 1.03 0.18
C GLU A 106 -9.07 -0.33 -0.03
N GLY A 107 -9.15 -0.76 -1.29
CA GLY A 107 -9.71 -2.04 -1.70
C GLY A 107 -8.67 -3.00 -2.30
N THR A 108 -9.03 -4.28 -2.45
CA THR A 108 -8.25 -5.24 -3.23
C THR A 108 -8.29 -4.98 -4.75
N GLY A 109 -9.26 -4.17 -5.19
CA GLY A 109 -9.50 -3.84 -6.59
C GLY A 109 -10.56 -2.75 -6.73
N VAL A 110 -11.14 -2.64 -7.92
CA VAL A 110 -12.08 -1.57 -8.30
C VAL A 110 -13.55 -2.03 -8.32
N ASP A 111 -13.82 -3.32 -8.21
CA ASP A 111 -15.17 -3.88 -8.25
C ASP A 111 -15.76 -3.94 -6.85
N SER A 112 -16.66 -3.00 -6.54
CA SER A 112 -17.29 -2.85 -5.22
C SER A 112 -18.13 -4.05 -4.76
N TYR A 113 -18.47 -4.99 -5.64
CA TYR A 113 -19.29 -6.15 -5.28
C TYR A 113 -18.45 -7.35 -4.82
N ILE A 114 -17.24 -7.50 -5.35
CA ILE A 114 -16.37 -8.66 -5.08
C ILE A 114 -15.11 -8.28 -4.31
N ASP A 115 -14.64 -7.03 -4.45
CA ASP A 115 -13.43 -6.57 -3.78
C ASP A 115 -13.66 -6.26 -2.30
N LEU A 116 -12.64 -6.54 -1.51
CA LEU A 116 -12.67 -6.36 -0.07
C LEU A 116 -12.00 -5.04 0.30
N SER A 117 -12.55 -4.34 1.30
CA SER A 117 -11.82 -3.24 1.93
C SER A 117 -10.67 -3.78 2.78
N ILE A 118 -9.47 -3.24 2.58
CA ILE A 118 -8.22 -3.68 3.21
C ILE A 118 -7.58 -2.63 4.12
N GLY A 119 -8.00 -1.37 3.99
CA GLY A 119 -7.54 -0.29 4.86
C GLY A 119 -8.42 0.94 4.79
N PHE A 120 -8.20 1.85 5.74
CA PHE A 120 -8.86 3.15 5.82
C PHE A 120 -7.80 4.21 6.10
N SER A 121 -7.87 5.36 5.43
CA SER A 121 -7.02 6.52 5.70
C SER A 121 -7.85 7.76 6.01
N ILE A 122 -7.30 8.68 6.79
CA ILE A 122 -7.95 9.95 7.14
C ILE A 122 -6.92 11.03 7.42
N TRP A 123 -7.23 12.26 7.02
CA TRP A 123 -6.44 13.45 7.31
C TRP A 123 -7.19 14.38 8.27
N LEU A 124 -6.52 14.80 9.34
CA LEU A 124 -7.01 15.70 10.39
C LEU A 124 -6.36 17.07 10.22
N PRO A 125 -6.98 18.01 9.47
CA PRO A 125 -6.32 19.22 9.03
C PRO A 125 -5.99 20.22 10.15
N LEU A 126 -6.83 20.35 11.19
CA LEU A 126 -6.51 21.27 12.30
C LEU A 126 -5.42 20.70 13.21
N LEU A 127 -5.38 19.39 13.39
CA LEU A 127 -4.29 18.70 14.09
C LEU A 127 -3.03 18.55 13.25
N GLY A 128 -3.15 18.61 11.92
CA GLY A 128 -2.06 18.36 10.99
C GLY A 128 -1.58 16.93 11.05
N GLU A 129 -2.47 15.95 11.21
CA GLU A 129 -2.15 14.53 11.39
C GLU A 129 -2.83 13.67 10.33
N GLY A 130 -2.10 12.68 9.79
CA GLY A 130 -2.63 11.67 8.89
C GLY A 130 -2.60 10.30 9.55
N TYR A 131 -3.61 9.48 9.27
CA TYR A 131 -3.69 8.11 9.78
C TYR A 131 -3.98 7.14 8.65
N TYR A 132 -3.30 5.99 8.67
CA TYR A 132 -3.62 4.82 7.87
C TYR A 132 -3.81 3.60 8.77
N LEU A 133 -4.94 2.91 8.59
CA LEU A 133 -5.39 1.77 9.37
C LEU A 133 -5.47 0.53 8.45
N PRO A 134 -4.38 -0.22 8.25
CA PRO A 134 -4.39 -1.49 7.53
C PRO A 134 -5.05 -2.61 8.34
N TYR A 135 -6.10 -3.24 7.81
CA TYR A 135 -6.86 -4.30 8.51
C TYR A 135 -7.28 -5.50 7.65
N GLY A 136 -6.88 -5.53 6.38
CA GLY A 136 -7.18 -6.63 5.45
C GLY A 136 -6.00 -7.01 4.55
N HIS A 137 -4.77 -6.67 4.96
CA HIS A 137 -3.57 -7.08 4.24
C HIS A 137 -3.36 -8.59 4.43
N VAL A 138 -3.17 -9.31 3.33
CA VAL A 138 -3.00 -10.76 3.31
C VAL A 138 -1.57 -11.12 2.95
N ASP A 139 -1.08 -12.24 3.49
CA ASP A 139 0.18 -12.82 3.07
C ASP A 139 0.02 -13.43 1.68
N MET A 140 0.62 -12.80 0.66
CA MET A 140 0.56 -13.25 -0.73
C MET A 140 1.84 -13.97 -1.16
N ARG A 141 2.71 -14.36 -0.22
CA ARG A 141 3.93 -15.13 -0.56
C ARG A 141 3.54 -16.47 -1.18
N GLY A 142 4.18 -16.80 -2.30
CA GLY A 142 3.93 -18.03 -3.06
C GLY A 142 2.66 -18.01 -3.91
N VAL A 143 1.93 -16.90 -3.96
CA VAL A 143 0.83 -16.68 -4.91
C VAL A 143 1.44 -16.22 -6.24
N GLU A 144 0.98 -16.83 -7.35
CA GLU A 144 1.42 -16.46 -8.69
C GLU A 144 1.17 -14.96 -8.93
N GLY A 145 2.20 -14.24 -9.36
CA GLY A 145 2.16 -12.79 -9.55
C GLY A 145 2.56 -11.96 -8.33
N PHE A 146 2.89 -12.59 -7.19
CA PHE A 146 3.35 -11.95 -5.95
C PHE A 146 4.73 -12.45 -5.49
N GLU A 147 5.52 -13.06 -6.38
CA GLU A 147 6.84 -13.64 -6.10
C GLU A 147 7.86 -12.61 -5.58
N PHE A 148 7.58 -11.32 -5.78
CA PHE A 148 8.38 -10.19 -5.34
C PHE A 148 8.21 -9.86 -3.85
N LEU A 149 7.19 -10.41 -3.17
CA LEU A 149 7.01 -10.18 -1.74
C LEU A 149 8.00 -11.02 -0.96
N ASN A 150 9.03 -10.37 -0.41
CA ASN A 150 10.00 -10.98 0.47
C ASN A 150 9.54 -10.90 1.95
N ASP A 151 10.24 -11.64 2.81
CA ASP A 151 9.94 -11.71 4.24
C ASP A 151 10.10 -10.37 4.98
N THR A 152 10.73 -9.37 4.39
CA THR A 152 10.90 -8.07 5.05
C THR A 152 9.59 -7.28 5.06
N PHE A 153 8.74 -7.44 4.04
CA PHE A 153 7.56 -6.59 3.83
C PHE A 153 6.24 -7.37 3.78
N ALA A 154 6.28 -8.69 3.70
CA ALA A 154 5.08 -9.52 3.72
C ALA A 154 4.48 -9.57 5.13
N PHE A 155 3.16 -9.47 5.22
CA PHE A 155 2.42 -9.81 6.44
C PHE A 155 2.69 -11.27 6.82
N LYS A 156 2.98 -11.53 8.09
CA LYS A 156 3.24 -12.87 8.63
C LYS A 156 2.18 -13.24 9.65
N ILE A 157 1.91 -14.54 9.75
CA ILE A 157 1.12 -15.08 10.85
C ILE A 157 1.79 -14.70 12.17
N GLY A 158 1.09 -13.89 12.99
CA GLY A 158 1.59 -13.36 14.25
C GLY A 158 2.00 -11.89 14.21
N ASP A 159 2.12 -11.29 13.03
CA ASP A 159 2.30 -9.84 12.92
C ASP A 159 1.07 -9.13 13.51
N PRO A 160 1.26 -8.02 14.22
CA PRO A 160 0.15 -7.20 14.66
C PRO A 160 -0.67 -6.71 13.47
N GLN A 161 -1.96 -6.98 13.51
CA GLN A 161 -2.90 -6.51 12.51
C GLN A 161 -4.17 -6.04 13.20
N LEU A 162 -4.71 -4.92 12.70
CA LEU A 162 -6.00 -4.44 13.11
C LEU A 162 -7.10 -5.42 12.71
N THR A 163 -8.06 -5.64 13.61
CA THR A 163 -9.25 -6.42 13.28
C THR A 163 -10.22 -5.55 12.49
N ARG A 164 -10.54 -5.91 11.25
CA ARG A 164 -11.49 -5.19 10.38
C ARG A 164 -12.78 -4.77 11.10
N SER A 165 -13.42 -5.68 11.83
CA SER A 165 -14.68 -5.38 12.54
C SER A 165 -14.51 -4.31 13.63
N LYS A 166 -13.37 -4.30 14.33
CA LYS A 166 -13.07 -3.29 15.36
C LYS A 166 -12.75 -1.94 14.74
N VAL A 167 -11.99 -1.91 13.63
CA VAL A 167 -11.73 -0.67 12.88
C VAL A 167 -13.04 -0.06 12.41
N LEU A 168 -13.86 -0.85 11.71
CA LEU A 168 -15.17 -0.38 11.22
C LEU A 168 -16.07 0.07 12.37
N GLY A 169 -16.08 -0.66 13.49
CA GLY A 169 -16.81 -0.25 14.69
C GLY A 169 -16.34 1.08 15.27
N ALA A 170 -15.02 1.34 15.26
CA ALA A 170 -14.44 2.58 15.76
C ALA A 170 -14.74 3.79 14.88
N ILE A 171 -14.71 3.63 13.55
CA ILE A 171 -14.88 4.75 12.61
C ILE A 171 -16.33 4.99 12.17
N LYS A 172 -17.21 3.98 12.24
CA LYS A 172 -18.61 4.07 11.79
C LYS A 172 -19.38 5.29 12.31
N PRO A 173 -19.18 5.78 13.56
CA PRO A 173 -19.85 7.01 14.01
C PRO A 173 -19.41 8.30 13.30
N TYR A 174 -18.35 8.23 12.50
CA TYR A 174 -17.69 9.35 11.81
C TYR A 174 -17.75 9.23 10.28
N LEU A 175 -18.43 8.21 9.76
CA LEU A 175 -18.79 8.03 8.35
C LEU A 175 -20.24 8.46 8.14
#